data_AF-A0A920FHI6-F1
#
_entry.id   AF-A0A920FHI6-F1
#
_cell.length_a   1.000
_cell.length_b   1.000
_cell.length_c   1.000
_cell.angle_alpha   90.00
_cell.angle_beta   90.00
_cell.angle_gamma   90.00
#
_symmetry.space_group_name_H-M   'P 1'
#
loop_
_entity.id
_entity.type
_entity.pdbx_description
1 polymer ?
#
loop_
_entity_poly.entity_id
_entity_poly.type
_entity_poly.pdbx_seq_one_letter_code
_entity_poly.pdbx_strand_id
1 'polypeptide(L)'
;MQQVKQYIYMLSTSISDLSTYGLGVANNGGGTDGQEYTFPQISVTQGTHILLARDTGAMLTYFDSCFSSFDLVLQATNSISQNGDDAIELFENGSIIETFGDPNVDGTGEPWEYQDSWAYKDPNGTVNFSGGMWLMGGVNCSDGSTTTQSSNCPYPLCISTPPPPPPPTNTSSITFQVDMSQVVDNFNTPELNGTFNGWCGDCNPMSDADGNEIWEVTLDLNHGDTIEYKFSADAWTIQETNDPSAPCTNGDPLTQIEY
;
A
#
# COMPACT_ATOMS: atom_id res chain seq x y z
N MET A 1 10.66 19.10 17.94
CA MET A 1 10.07 18.24 16.91
C MET A 1 9.25 17.19 17.64
N GLN A 2 7.93 17.28 17.53
CA GLN A 2 7.02 16.41 18.26
C GLN A 2 6.78 15.21 17.33
N GLN A 3 7.61 14.17 17.48
CA GLN A 3 7.46 12.95 16.70
C GLN A 3 6.07 12.38 16.99
N VAL A 4 5.22 12.27 15.97
CA VAL A 4 3.84 11.80 16.09
C VAL A 4 3.90 10.28 16.24
N LYS A 5 4.06 9.81 17.48
CA LYS A 5 4.15 8.38 17.81
C LYS A 5 2.84 7.88 18.36
N GLN A 6 1.99 7.37 17.47
CA GLN A 6 0.63 6.98 17.80
C GLN A 6 0.19 5.74 17.03
N TYR A 7 -0.74 5.02 17.61
CA TYR A 7 -1.46 3.93 16.96
C TYR A 7 -2.93 4.25 16.95
N ILE A 8 -3.54 4.13 15.78
CA ILE A 8 -4.94 4.45 15.59
C ILE A 8 -5.63 3.28 14.94
N TYR A 9 -6.63 2.77 15.63
CA TYR A 9 -7.43 1.63 15.18
C TYR A 9 -8.86 2.07 14.96
N MET A 10 -9.50 1.51 13.93
CA MET A 10 -10.94 1.47 13.80
C MET A 10 -11.38 0.03 13.99
N LEU A 11 -12.27 -0.23 14.94
CA LEU A 11 -12.75 -1.58 15.19
C LEU A 11 -13.71 -2.06 14.09
N SER A 12 -13.32 -3.12 13.39
CA SER A 12 -14.17 -3.77 12.38
C SER A 12 -15.30 -4.61 12.97
N THR A 13 -15.22 -4.96 14.27
CA THR A 13 -16.25 -5.69 15.03
C THR A 13 -16.29 -5.23 16.49
N SER A 14 -17.39 -5.48 17.20
CA SER A 14 -17.49 -5.19 18.63
C SER A 14 -16.65 -6.16 19.46
N ILE A 15 -15.89 -5.64 20.43
CA ILE A 15 -15.01 -6.41 21.30
C ILE A 15 -15.56 -6.35 22.73
N SER A 16 -15.84 -7.52 23.31
CA SER A 16 -16.38 -7.61 24.68
C SER A 16 -15.35 -7.35 25.78
N ASP A 17 -14.09 -7.67 25.51
CA ASP A 17 -12.97 -7.45 26.42
C ASP A 17 -11.69 -7.12 25.62
N LEU A 18 -11.35 -5.83 25.54
CA LEU A 18 -10.19 -5.36 24.81
C LEU A 18 -8.87 -5.83 25.42
N SER A 19 -8.83 -6.26 26.68
CA SER A 19 -7.59 -6.77 27.31
C SER A 19 -7.09 -8.11 26.74
N THR A 20 -7.90 -8.74 25.89
CA THR A 20 -7.47 -9.88 25.08
C THR A 20 -6.54 -9.48 23.94
N TYR A 21 -6.46 -8.17 23.62
CA TYR A 21 -5.60 -7.61 22.60
C TYR A 21 -4.37 -6.93 23.19
N GLY A 22 -3.33 -6.80 22.38
CA GLY A 22 -2.15 -6.03 22.72
C GLY A 22 -1.34 -5.64 21.50
N LEU A 23 -0.29 -4.85 21.72
CA LEU A 23 0.62 -4.40 20.68
C LEU A 23 2.06 -4.77 21.00
N GLY A 24 2.85 -4.98 19.96
CA GLY A 24 4.30 -5.06 20.02
C GLY A 24 4.94 -4.24 18.91
N VAL A 25 6.20 -3.85 19.11
CA VAL A 25 7.03 -3.15 18.14
C VAL A 25 8.25 -3.99 17.82
N ALA A 26 8.41 -4.40 16.56
CA ALA A 26 9.62 -5.08 16.12
C ALA A 26 10.70 -4.05 15.78
N ASN A 27 11.55 -3.74 16.77
CA ASN A 27 12.47 -2.63 16.66
C ASN A 27 13.60 -2.85 15.64
N ASN A 28 13.77 -1.92 14.70
CA ASN A 28 14.84 -1.86 13.70
C ASN A 28 15.09 -3.22 13.00
N GLY A 29 14.02 -3.93 12.65
CA GLY A 29 14.10 -5.24 11.99
C GLY A 29 14.64 -6.38 12.86
N GLY A 30 14.59 -6.26 14.18
CA GLY A 30 15.08 -7.26 15.13
C GLY A 30 14.24 -8.55 15.20
N GLY A 31 13.09 -8.61 14.51
CA GLY A 31 12.07 -9.63 14.67
C GLY A 31 11.09 -9.31 15.81
N THR A 32 10.02 -10.09 15.90
CA THR A 32 9.07 -10.00 17.02
C THR A 32 9.75 -10.34 18.35
N ASP A 33 9.60 -9.49 19.36
CA ASP A 33 9.99 -9.75 20.75
C ASP A 33 8.78 -9.93 21.69
N GLY A 34 7.57 -9.90 21.11
CA GLY A 34 6.31 -10.22 21.74
C GLY A 34 5.42 -9.02 22.05
N GLN A 35 4.37 -9.26 22.82
CA GLN A 35 3.42 -8.23 23.21
C GLN A 35 4.01 -7.31 24.29
N GLU A 36 4.13 -6.03 23.97
CA GLU A 36 4.72 -4.99 24.80
C GLU A 36 3.69 -4.12 25.55
N TYR A 37 2.47 -4.04 25.01
CA TYR A 37 1.33 -3.35 25.62
C TYR A 37 0.11 -4.25 25.61
N THR A 38 -0.60 -4.28 26.74
CA THR A 38 -1.90 -4.96 26.86
C THR A 38 -2.96 -3.89 27.04
N PHE A 39 -4.02 -3.94 26.22
CA PHE A 39 -5.12 -2.99 26.34
C PHE A 39 -5.86 -3.18 27.68
N PRO A 40 -6.56 -2.15 28.18
CA PRO A 40 -7.33 -2.26 29.41
C PRO A 40 -8.55 -3.17 29.25
N GLN A 41 -9.01 -3.75 30.36
CA GLN A 41 -10.23 -4.57 30.38
C GLN A 41 -11.48 -3.67 30.24
N ILE A 42 -11.89 -3.43 29.00
CA ILE A 42 -13.08 -2.65 28.64
C ILE A 42 -13.77 -3.26 27.43
N SER A 43 -15.09 -3.10 27.36
CA SER A 43 -15.86 -3.41 26.15
C SER A 43 -15.84 -2.22 25.20
N VAL A 44 -15.65 -2.47 23.90
CA VAL A 44 -15.68 -1.44 22.86
C VAL A 44 -16.54 -1.89 21.69
N THR A 45 -17.31 -0.96 21.14
CA THR A 45 -18.26 -1.25 20.06
C THR A 45 -17.58 -1.20 18.69
N GLN A 46 -18.14 -1.90 17.72
CA GLN A 46 -17.75 -1.74 16.31
C GLN A 46 -17.77 -0.26 15.91
N GLY A 47 -16.78 0.16 15.12
CA GLY A 47 -16.63 1.53 14.64
C GLY A 47 -15.95 2.49 15.60
N THR A 48 -15.62 2.07 16.83
CA THR A 48 -14.86 2.91 17.77
C THR A 48 -13.46 3.22 17.21
N HIS A 49 -13.11 4.51 17.23
CA HIS A 49 -11.77 5.00 16.96
C HIS A 49 -10.93 5.05 18.23
N ILE A 50 -9.90 4.21 18.29
CA ILE A 50 -9.00 4.11 19.43
C ILE A 50 -7.69 4.80 19.09
N LEU A 51 -7.28 5.78 19.90
CA LEU A 51 -5.95 6.39 19.86
C LEU A 51 -5.14 5.87 21.04
N LEU A 52 -4.08 5.11 20.75
CA LEU A 52 -3.05 4.78 21.74
C LEU A 52 -1.83 5.67 21.51
N ALA A 53 -1.47 6.48 22.51
CA ALA A 53 -0.39 7.46 22.39
C ALA A 53 0.57 7.39 23.59
N ARG A 54 1.87 7.59 23.34
CA ARG A 54 2.87 7.71 24.43
C ARG A 54 2.64 8.94 25.30
N ASP A 55 2.26 10.05 24.66
CA ASP A 55 1.93 11.32 25.31
C ASP A 55 0.62 11.83 24.73
N THR A 56 -0.47 11.61 25.48
CA THR A 56 -1.82 12.04 25.08
C THR A 56 -1.98 13.55 25.09
N GLY A 57 -1.19 14.30 25.87
CA GLY A 57 -1.19 15.76 25.87
C GLY A 57 -0.53 16.35 24.63
N ALA A 58 0.57 15.74 24.18
CA ALA A 58 1.19 16.05 22.90
C ALA A 58 0.22 15.78 21.74
N MET A 59 -0.47 14.62 21.76
CA MET A 59 -1.46 14.29 20.73
C MET A 59 -2.69 15.20 20.75
N LEU A 60 -3.17 15.60 21.92
CA LEU A 60 -4.22 16.61 22.05
C LEU A 60 -3.82 17.92 21.36
N THR A 61 -2.56 18.33 21.53
CA THR A 61 -2.03 19.54 20.89
C THR A 61 -1.90 19.36 19.38
N TYR A 62 -1.34 18.24 18.92
CA TYR A 62 -1.07 18.00 17.51
C TYR A 62 -2.35 17.78 16.67
N PHE A 63 -3.32 17.06 17.21
CA PHE A 63 -4.60 16.86 16.54
C PHE A 63 -5.57 18.05 16.68
N ASP A 64 -5.33 18.92 17.66
CA ASP A 64 -6.14 20.10 17.92
C ASP A 64 -7.64 19.75 17.94
N SER A 65 -8.48 20.45 17.17
CA SER A 65 -9.92 20.18 17.07
C SER A 65 -10.26 18.75 16.61
N CYS A 66 -9.39 18.10 15.80
CA CYS A 66 -9.60 16.73 15.35
C CYS A 66 -9.52 15.71 16.49
N PHE A 67 -8.86 16.03 17.59
CA PHE A 67 -8.69 15.07 18.70
C PHE A 67 -10.02 14.53 19.24
N SER A 68 -11.11 15.31 19.08
CA SER A 68 -12.47 14.91 19.40
C SER A 68 -13.06 13.78 18.54
N SER A 69 -12.38 13.38 17.45
CA SER A 69 -12.77 12.29 16.55
C SER A 69 -12.36 10.91 17.08
N PHE A 70 -11.52 10.85 18.11
CA PHE A 70 -11.16 9.61 18.78
C PHE A 70 -12.13 9.33 19.92
N ASP A 71 -12.85 8.21 19.83
CA ASP A 71 -13.83 7.79 20.84
C ASP A 71 -13.16 7.30 22.13
N LEU A 72 -11.99 6.67 21.98
CA LEU A 72 -11.22 6.13 23.09
C LEU A 72 -9.75 6.54 22.97
N VAL A 73 -9.28 7.32 23.94
CA VAL A 73 -7.87 7.70 24.02
C VAL A 73 -7.21 6.98 25.18
N LEU A 74 -6.16 6.24 24.87
CA LEU A 74 -5.36 5.47 25.82
C LEU A 74 -3.92 5.98 25.82
N GLN A 75 -3.33 6.04 27.01
CA GLN A 75 -1.91 6.32 27.14
C GLN A 75 -1.13 5.00 27.16
N ALA A 76 -0.15 4.90 26.27
CA ALA A 76 0.80 3.80 26.25
C ALA A 76 1.81 3.90 27.39
N THR A 77 2.48 2.79 27.64
CA THR A 77 3.69 2.73 28.48
C THR A 77 4.93 3.10 27.66
N ASN A 78 6.08 3.24 28.33
CA ASN A 78 7.36 3.47 27.65
C ASN A 78 7.87 2.24 26.87
N SER A 79 7.16 1.10 26.95
CA SER A 79 7.53 -0.12 26.21
C SER A 79 7.25 0.01 24.72
N ILE A 80 6.19 0.72 24.33
CA ILE A 80 5.90 0.95 22.91
C ILE A 80 6.80 2.09 22.40
N SER A 81 7.97 1.74 21.87
CA SER A 81 8.92 2.69 21.31
C SER A 81 9.19 2.41 19.83
N GLN A 82 8.85 3.37 18.97
CA GLN A 82 9.20 3.35 17.55
C GLN A 82 9.84 4.68 17.10
N ASN A 83 10.56 4.70 15.98
CA ASN A 83 11.16 5.87 15.31
C ASN A 83 10.67 6.11 13.87
N GLY A 84 9.60 5.43 13.47
CA GLY A 84 8.94 5.63 12.17
C GLY A 84 9.43 4.70 11.07
N ASP A 85 10.19 3.69 11.43
CA ASP A 85 10.83 2.67 10.59
C ASP A 85 10.74 1.29 11.26
N ASP A 86 9.96 1.16 12.34
CA ASP A 86 9.74 -0.11 13.04
C ASP A 86 8.40 -0.73 12.64
N ALA A 87 8.41 -2.06 12.50
CA ALA A 87 7.20 -2.82 12.25
C ALA A 87 6.33 -2.90 13.51
N ILE A 88 5.01 -2.94 13.31
CA ILE A 88 4.03 -2.92 14.39
C ILE A 88 3.18 -4.16 14.33
N GLU A 89 3.00 -4.82 15.46
CA GLU A 89 2.26 -6.08 15.57
C GLU A 89 1.04 -5.93 16.47
N LEU A 90 -0.11 -6.42 16.01
CA LEU A 90 -1.34 -6.56 16.80
C LEU A 90 -1.49 -8.01 17.25
N PHE A 91 -1.68 -8.18 18.55
CA PHE A 91 -1.87 -9.47 19.18
C PHE A 91 -3.32 -9.67 19.62
N GLU A 92 -3.81 -10.90 19.53
CA GLU A 92 -5.03 -11.39 20.16
C GLU A 92 -4.73 -12.70 20.88
N ASN A 93 -5.03 -12.78 22.18
CA ASN A 93 -4.73 -13.93 23.03
C ASN A 93 -3.26 -14.41 22.93
N GLY A 94 -2.33 -13.47 22.77
CA GLY A 94 -0.90 -13.73 22.66
C GLY A 94 -0.43 -14.23 21.28
N SER A 95 -1.30 -14.30 20.27
CA SER A 95 -0.94 -14.61 18.88
C SER A 95 -0.99 -13.36 18.03
N ILE A 96 -0.05 -13.21 17.09
CA ILE A 96 -0.06 -12.11 16.11
C ILE A 96 -1.22 -12.33 15.14
N ILE A 97 -2.08 -11.33 15.00
CA ILE A 97 -3.22 -11.34 14.07
C ILE A 97 -3.06 -10.32 12.95
N GLU A 98 -2.18 -9.34 13.11
CA GLU A 98 -1.89 -8.34 12.09
C GLU A 98 -0.50 -7.73 12.29
N THR A 99 0.16 -7.39 11.18
CA THR A 99 1.46 -6.72 11.16
C THR A 99 1.42 -5.57 10.15
N PHE A 100 1.98 -4.43 10.53
CA PHE A 100 2.35 -3.33 9.64
C PHE A 100 3.88 -3.31 9.49
N GLY A 101 4.37 -3.26 8.25
CA GLY A 101 5.80 -3.39 7.94
C GLY A 101 6.28 -4.85 7.90
N ASP A 102 7.60 -5.05 7.94
CA ASP A 102 8.23 -6.37 8.09
C ASP A 102 9.02 -6.40 9.41
N PRO A 103 8.68 -7.30 10.35
CA PRO A 103 9.31 -7.33 11.66
C PRO A 103 10.81 -7.68 11.61
N ASN A 104 11.31 -8.26 10.51
CA ASN A 104 12.70 -8.67 10.34
C ASN A 104 13.53 -7.71 9.48
N VAL A 105 12.96 -6.56 9.10
CA VAL A 105 13.62 -5.56 8.25
C VAL A 105 13.53 -4.19 8.93
N ASP A 106 14.63 -3.45 8.90
CA ASP A 106 14.65 -2.03 9.30
C ASP A 106 13.94 -1.23 8.20
N GLY A 107 12.90 -0.48 8.57
CA GLY A 107 12.06 0.24 7.63
C GLY A 107 12.70 1.46 6.99
N THR A 108 13.91 1.86 7.39
CA THR A 108 14.60 3.02 6.81
C THR A 108 14.79 2.84 5.30
N GLY A 109 14.18 3.72 4.50
CA GLY A 109 14.21 3.65 3.04
C GLY A 109 13.31 2.58 2.42
N GLU A 110 12.61 1.79 3.23
CA GLU A 110 11.63 0.82 2.76
C GLU A 110 10.30 1.52 2.43
N PRO A 111 9.45 0.94 1.57
CA PRO A 111 8.22 1.60 1.18
C PRO A 111 7.18 1.74 2.31
N TRP A 112 7.44 1.13 3.48
CA TRP A 112 6.64 1.28 4.69
C TRP A 112 7.22 2.24 5.73
N GLU A 113 8.26 3.01 5.38
CA GLU A 113 8.78 4.07 6.24
C GLU A 113 7.72 5.16 6.48
N TYR A 114 7.51 5.50 7.75
CA TYR A 114 6.55 6.49 8.23
C TYR A 114 7.19 7.48 9.22
N GLN A 115 8.50 7.69 9.11
CA GLN A 115 9.24 8.66 9.92
C GLN A 115 8.63 10.06 9.79
N ASP A 116 8.37 10.67 10.94
CA ASP A 116 7.68 11.96 11.09
C ASP A 116 6.41 12.06 10.23
N SER A 117 5.63 11.00 10.28
CA SER A 117 4.41 10.77 9.51
C SER A 117 3.41 9.88 10.29
N TRP A 118 2.52 9.19 9.59
CA TRP A 118 1.55 8.24 10.11
C TRP A 118 1.36 7.07 9.15
N ALA A 119 0.92 5.94 9.70
CA ALA A 119 0.32 4.83 8.96
C ALA A 119 -1.15 4.65 9.40
N TYR A 120 -2.02 4.29 8.47
CA TYR A 120 -3.46 4.16 8.67
C TYR A 120 -3.98 2.94 7.90
N LYS A 121 -4.72 2.06 8.57
CA LYS A 121 -5.32 0.90 7.90
C LYS A 121 -6.41 1.39 6.95
N ASP A 122 -6.30 1.07 5.67
CA ASP A 122 -7.34 1.37 4.70
C ASP A 122 -8.55 0.45 4.89
N PRO A 123 -9.70 0.96 5.37
CA PRO A 123 -10.89 0.13 5.58
C PRO A 123 -11.53 -0.34 4.28
N ASN A 124 -11.20 0.28 3.14
CA ASN A 124 -11.78 -0.04 1.83
C ASN A 124 -10.92 -1.03 1.02
N GLY A 125 -9.70 -1.32 1.47
CA GLY A 125 -8.79 -2.23 0.78
C GLY A 125 -8.35 -1.80 -0.61
N THR A 126 -8.34 -0.49 -0.84
CA THR A 126 -7.93 0.12 -2.11
C THR A 126 -6.41 0.16 -2.30
N VAL A 127 -5.64 -0.08 -1.25
CA VAL A 127 -4.18 -0.24 -1.29
C VAL A 127 -3.76 -1.57 -0.67
N ASN A 128 -2.73 -2.21 -1.23
CA ASN A 128 -2.11 -3.41 -0.66
C ASN A 128 -0.60 -3.20 -0.57
N PHE A 129 -0.05 -3.24 0.64
CA PHE A 129 1.37 -3.15 0.91
C PHE A 129 1.79 -4.26 1.88
N SER A 130 2.77 -5.10 1.51
CA SER A 130 3.27 -6.22 2.32
C SER A 130 2.16 -7.11 2.91
N GLY A 131 1.11 -7.40 2.14
CA GLY A 131 -0.03 -8.22 2.57
C GLY A 131 -1.04 -7.51 3.48
N GLY A 132 -0.92 -6.18 3.70
CA GLY A 132 -1.84 -5.38 4.48
C GLY A 132 -2.39 -4.16 3.72
N MET A 133 -3.63 -3.80 4.01
CA MET A 133 -4.27 -2.61 3.43
C MET A 133 -3.89 -1.36 4.25
N TRP A 134 -2.79 -0.69 3.91
CA TRP A 134 -2.25 0.44 4.67
C TRP A 134 -2.00 1.67 3.78
N LEU A 135 -2.49 2.82 4.23
CA LEU A 135 -2.16 4.16 3.75
C LEU A 135 -1.12 4.77 4.67
N MET A 136 -0.19 5.54 4.11
CA MET A 136 0.85 6.23 4.87
C MET A 136 0.98 7.67 4.42
N GLY A 137 1.34 8.57 5.34
CA GLY A 137 1.89 9.86 4.94
C GLY A 137 3.32 9.65 4.45
N GLY A 138 3.78 10.45 3.49
CA GLY A 138 5.17 10.39 3.05
C GLY A 138 6.16 10.71 4.19
N VAL A 139 7.37 10.17 4.12
CA VAL A 139 8.45 10.45 5.09
C VAL A 139 8.61 11.96 5.29
N ASN A 140 8.74 12.40 6.56
CA ASN A 140 8.88 13.79 6.98
C ASN A 140 7.72 14.72 6.61
N CYS A 141 6.55 14.21 6.20
CA CYS A 141 5.45 15.05 5.75
C CYS A 141 4.86 15.94 6.87
N SER A 142 5.08 15.59 8.14
CA SER A 142 4.69 16.41 9.29
C SER A 142 5.75 17.43 9.73
N ASP A 143 6.92 17.45 9.08
CA ASP A 143 7.99 18.37 9.46
C ASP A 143 7.58 19.84 9.34
N GLY A 144 7.99 20.61 10.35
CA GLY A 144 7.68 22.04 10.45
C GLY A 144 6.22 22.36 10.79
N SER A 145 5.34 21.36 10.88
CA SER A 145 3.95 21.54 11.31
C SER A 145 3.82 21.55 12.83
N THR A 146 2.81 22.26 13.33
CA THR A 146 2.43 22.23 14.76
C THR A 146 1.15 21.44 15.01
N THR A 147 0.38 21.19 13.95
CA THR A 147 -0.86 20.43 13.99
C THR A 147 -0.98 19.56 12.75
N THR A 148 -1.79 18.51 12.80
CA THR A 148 -2.02 17.66 11.64
C THR A 148 -2.61 18.43 10.45
N GLN A 149 -3.45 19.44 10.69
CA GLN A 149 -4.03 20.28 9.63
C GLN A 149 -3.00 21.19 8.95
N SER A 150 -1.92 21.55 9.63
CA SER A 150 -0.84 22.36 9.06
C SER A 150 0.28 21.53 8.43
N SER A 151 0.20 20.21 8.51
CA SER A 151 1.14 19.28 7.86
C SER A 151 0.83 19.09 6.37
N ASN A 152 1.81 18.56 5.62
CA ASN A 152 1.59 18.15 4.23
C ASN A 152 0.84 16.81 4.11
N CYS A 153 0.54 16.16 5.24
CA CYS A 153 -0.15 14.89 5.33
C CYS A 153 -1.16 14.91 6.49
N PRO A 154 -2.26 15.67 6.39
CA PRO A 154 -3.31 15.63 7.40
C PRO A 154 -3.76 14.19 7.64
N TYR A 155 -3.91 13.81 8.90
CA TYR A 155 -4.30 12.47 9.28
C TYR A 155 -5.70 12.14 8.71
N PRO A 156 -5.97 10.93 8.19
CA PRO A 156 -7.21 10.64 7.45
C PRO A 156 -8.52 10.84 8.23
N LEU A 157 -8.51 10.74 9.56
CA LEU A 157 -9.71 11.03 10.38
C LEU A 157 -9.92 12.54 10.61
N CYS A 158 -8.92 13.37 10.29
CA CYS A 158 -8.87 14.79 10.62
C CYS A 158 -9.25 15.72 9.47
N ILE A 159 -9.63 15.14 8.35
CA ILE A 159 -10.11 15.87 7.18
C ILE A 159 -11.64 15.87 7.20
N SER A 160 -12.24 17.04 7.45
CA SER A 160 -13.69 17.26 7.32
C SER A 160 -14.14 17.32 5.86
N THR A 161 -13.18 17.30 4.95
CA THR A 161 -13.35 17.14 3.50
C THR A 161 -12.71 15.83 3.09
N PRO A 162 -13.30 15.05 2.18
CA PRO A 162 -12.64 13.88 1.63
C PRO A 162 -11.22 14.24 1.19
N PRO A 163 -10.25 13.30 1.24
CA PRO A 163 -8.90 13.57 0.76
C PRO A 163 -9.04 14.22 -0.62
N PRO A 164 -8.23 15.24 -0.96
CA PRO A 164 -8.20 15.71 -2.33
C PRO A 164 -8.11 14.44 -3.19
N PRO A 165 -9.00 14.26 -4.19
CA PRO A 165 -8.93 13.08 -5.02
C PRO A 165 -7.47 12.92 -5.42
N PRO A 166 -6.91 11.69 -5.39
CA PRO A 166 -5.53 11.46 -5.77
C PRO A 166 -5.27 12.31 -7.01
N PRO A 167 -4.20 13.14 -7.01
CA PRO A 167 -3.97 14.10 -8.10
C PRO A 167 -4.23 13.35 -9.38
N PRO A 168 -5.17 13.80 -10.23
CA PRO A 168 -5.76 12.96 -11.27
C PRO A 168 -4.62 12.22 -11.91
N THR A 169 -4.57 10.92 -11.66
CA THR A 169 -3.61 10.08 -12.34
C THR A 169 -4.09 10.24 -13.77
N ASN A 170 -3.33 11.00 -14.55
CA ASN A 170 -3.56 11.08 -15.98
C ASN A 170 -3.12 9.74 -16.54
N THR A 171 -3.62 8.64 -16.00
CA THR A 171 -3.38 7.27 -16.41
C THR A 171 -4.74 6.59 -16.50
N SER A 172 -4.84 5.63 -17.40
CA SER A 172 -5.98 4.72 -17.49
C SER A 172 -5.46 3.31 -17.30
N SER A 173 -6.18 2.50 -16.51
CA SER A 173 -5.90 1.07 -16.40
C SER A 173 -6.37 0.39 -17.68
N ILE A 174 -5.42 -0.06 -18.49
CA ILE A 174 -5.67 -0.75 -19.76
C ILE A 174 -5.34 -2.22 -19.56
N THR A 175 -6.29 -3.09 -19.90
CA THR A 175 -6.07 -4.54 -19.91
C THR A 175 -5.77 -4.97 -21.33
N PHE A 176 -4.56 -5.49 -21.52
CA PHE A 176 -4.12 -6.11 -22.76
C PHE A 176 -4.43 -7.60 -22.70
N GLN A 177 -4.91 -8.14 -23.80
CA GLN A 177 -5.28 -9.54 -23.93
C GLN A 177 -4.63 -10.12 -25.17
N VAL A 178 -4.05 -11.32 -25.04
CA VAL A 178 -3.54 -12.07 -26.18
C VAL A 178 -4.06 -13.50 -26.13
N ASP A 179 -4.65 -13.96 -27.23
CA ASP A 179 -5.11 -15.33 -27.40
C ASP A 179 -3.93 -16.20 -27.83
N MET A 180 -3.48 -17.09 -26.96
CA MET A 180 -2.36 -17.98 -27.21
C MET A 180 -2.79 -19.37 -27.71
N SER A 181 -4.09 -19.61 -27.93
CA SER A 181 -4.64 -20.93 -28.32
C SER A 181 -4.11 -21.46 -29.66
N GLN A 182 -3.61 -20.57 -30.51
CA GLN A 182 -3.05 -20.91 -31.84
C GLN A 182 -1.52 -21.00 -31.86
N VAL A 183 -0.85 -20.67 -30.75
CA VAL A 183 0.61 -20.75 -30.67
C VAL A 183 1.01 -22.20 -30.45
N VAL A 184 1.69 -22.77 -31.44
CA VAL A 184 2.12 -24.18 -31.43
C VAL A 184 3.54 -24.39 -30.90
N ASP A 185 4.32 -23.32 -30.83
CA ASP A 185 5.65 -23.34 -30.22
C ASP A 185 5.50 -23.44 -28.70
N ASN A 186 6.42 -24.15 -28.05
CA ASN A 186 6.42 -24.21 -26.59
C ASN A 186 6.79 -22.85 -26.00
N PHE A 187 5.95 -22.35 -25.11
CA PHE A 187 6.22 -21.17 -24.29
C PHE A 187 5.87 -21.45 -22.81
N ASN A 188 6.43 -20.69 -21.87
CA ASN A 188 5.99 -20.73 -20.46
C ASN A 188 5.09 -19.54 -20.13
N THR A 189 5.53 -18.33 -20.47
CA THR A 189 4.84 -17.10 -20.06
C THR A 189 4.82 -16.09 -21.22
N PRO A 190 3.63 -15.68 -21.71
CA PRO A 190 3.52 -14.52 -22.58
C PRO A 190 3.80 -13.23 -21.82
N GLU A 191 4.38 -12.24 -22.47
CA GLU A 191 4.70 -10.93 -21.89
C GLU A 191 4.29 -9.78 -22.81
N LEU A 192 4.00 -8.63 -22.19
CA LEU A 192 3.72 -7.38 -22.90
C LEU A 192 4.92 -6.43 -22.85
N ASN A 193 5.41 -6.05 -24.02
CA ASN A 193 6.57 -5.19 -24.17
C ASN A 193 6.18 -3.88 -24.83
N GLY A 194 6.82 -2.78 -24.46
CA GLY A 194 6.55 -1.52 -25.15
C GLY A 194 7.45 -0.38 -24.74
N THR A 195 7.15 0.80 -25.29
CA THR A 195 7.86 2.04 -24.94
C THR A 195 7.74 2.38 -23.45
N PHE A 196 6.64 2.01 -22.80
CA PHE A 196 6.38 2.24 -21.38
C PHE A 196 7.23 1.38 -20.43
N ASN A 197 7.81 0.26 -20.90
CA ASN A 197 8.67 -0.60 -20.09
C ASN A 197 10.10 -0.75 -20.66
N GLY A 198 10.47 0.10 -21.61
CA GLY A 198 11.78 0.06 -22.25
C GLY A 198 12.06 -1.22 -23.04
N TRP A 199 11.01 -1.85 -23.60
CA TRP A 199 11.10 -3.12 -24.34
C TRP A 199 11.65 -4.29 -23.51
N CYS A 200 11.34 -4.30 -22.21
CA CYS A 200 11.78 -5.33 -21.29
C CYS A 200 10.98 -6.65 -21.45
N GLY A 201 11.66 -7.68 -21.95
CA GLY A 201 11.12 -9.00 -22.32
C GLY A 201 10.52 -9.84 -21.20
N ASP A 202 10.76 -9.47 -19.95
CA ASP A 202 10.39 -10.24 -18.75
C ASP A 202 9.75 -9.37 -17.65
N CYS A 203 9.53 -8.07 -17.91
CA CYS A 203 9.02 -7.15 -16.89
C CYS A 203 7.50 -7.19 -16.71
N ASN A 204 6.73 -7.58 -17.74
CA ASN A 204 5.27 -7.63 -17.69
C ASN A 204 4.75 -9.02 -18.13
N PRO A 205 4.96 -10.06 -17.31
CA PRO A 205 4.37 -11.37 -17.57
C PRO A 205 2.85 -11.29 -17.49
N MET A 206 2.18 -11.95 -18.44
CA MET A 206 0.73 -12.06 -18.48
C MET A 206 0.26 -13.29 -17.70
N SER A 207 -1.03 -13.36 -17.36
CA SER A 207 -1.64 -14.51 -16.69
C SER A 207 -2.91 -14.99 -17.38
N ASP A 208 -3.12 -16.29 -17.44
CA ASP A 208 -4.39 -16.95 -17.79
C ASP A 208 -5.02 -17.54 -16.52
N ALA A 209 -5.66 -16.69 -15.73
CA ALA A 209 -6.18 -17.08 -14.42
C ALA A 209 -7.47 -17.92 -14.49
N ASP A 210 -8.24 -17.78 -15.56
CA ASP A 210 -9.51 -18.49 -15.77
C ASP A 210 -9.35 -19.74 -16.67
N GLY A 211 -8.17 -19.96 -17.22
CA GLY A 211 -7.80 -21.16 -17.97
C GLY A 211 -8.45 -21.22 -19.35
N ASN A 212 -8.70 -20.06 -19.96
CA ASN A 212 -9.40 -19.93 -21.24
C ASN A 212 -8.45 -19.72 -22.43
N GLU A 213 -7.13 -19.77 -22.20
CA GLU A 213 -6.04 -19.55 -23.17
C GLU A 213 -5.88 -18.09 -23.66
N ILE A 214 -6.66 -17.16 -23.12
CA ILE A 214 -6.52 -15.71 -23.28
C ILE A 214 -5.75 -15.17 -22.09
N TRP A 215 -4.53 -14.72 -22.35
CA TRP A 215 -3.64 -14.20 -21.34
C TRP A 215 -3.86 -12.71 -21.17
N GLU A 216 -3.84 -12.24 -19.93
CA GLU A 216 -4.17 -10.86 -19.57
C GLU A 216 -3.05 -10.20 -18.77
N VAL A 217 -2.86 -8.89 -18.99
CA VAL A 217 -2.11 -8.01 -18.08
C VAL A 217 -2.76 -6.63 -18.05
N THR A 218 -2.89 -6.05 -16.86
CA THR A 218 -3.43 -4.70 -16.67
C THR A 218 -2.31 -3.74 -16.30
N LEU A 219 -2.15 -2.67 -17.07
CA LEU A 219 -1.16 -1.61 -16.85
C LEU A 219 -1.82 -0.24 -16.72
N ASP A 220 -1.29 0.59 -15.85
CA ASP A 220 -1.68 2.01 -15.76
C ASP A 220 -0.81 2.84 -16.72
N LEU A 221 -1.42 3.38 -17.77
CA LEU A 221 -0.72 4.10 -18.84
C LEU A 221 -1.17 5.56 -18.93
N ASN A 222 -0.24 6.49 -19.15
CA ASN A 222 -0.60 7.91 -19.12
C ASN A 222 -1.52 8.32 -20.29
N HIS A 223 -2.53 9.12 -19.99
CA HIS A 223 -3.43 9.73 -20.97
C HIS A 223 -2.67 10.74 -21.83
N GLY A 224 -2.72 10.53 -23.15
CA GLY A 224 -2.08 11.39 -24.14
C GLY A 224 -0.69 10.92 -24.57
N ASP A 225 -0.13 9.88 -23.92
CA ASP A 225 1.06 9.20 -24.43
C ASP A 225 0.68 8.39 -25.68
N THR A 226 1.49 8.47 -26.72
CA THR A 226 1.50 7.46 -27.78
C THR A 226 2.39 6.33 -27.31
N ILE A 227 1.78 5.18 -27.04
CA ILE A 227 2.53 3.97 -26.71
C ILE A 227 2.77 3.17 -27.98
N GLU A 228 3.76 2.32 -27.89
CA GLU A 228 4.11 1.36 -28.92
C GLU A 228 4.32 0.05 -28.15
N TYR A 229 3.62 -1.03 -28.53
CA TYR A 229 3.66 -2.30 -27.79
C TYR A 229 3.69 -3.54 -28.67
N LYS A 230 4.10 -4.65 -28.07
CA LYS A 230 4.23 -5.95 -28.71
C LYS A 230 4.13 -7.10 -27.69
N PHE A 231 3.48 -8.19 -28.08
CA PHE A 231 3.45 -9.44 -27.32
C PHE A 231 4.68 -10.32 -27.62
N SER A 232 5.29 -10.87 -26.57
CA SER A 232 6.33 -11.90 -26.63
C SER A 232 5.99 -13.09 -25.76
N ALA A 233 6.82 -14.13 -25.81
CA ALA A 233 6.89 -15.13 -24.75
C ALA A 233 8.35 -15.53 -24.49
N ASP A 234 8.64 -15.85 -23.23
CA ASP A 234 9.93 -16.31 -22.70
C ASP A 234 11.10 -15.39 -23.07
N ALA A 235 11.02 -14.12 -22.69
CA ALA A 235 12.07 -13.12 -22.90
C ALA A 235 12.50 -12.98 -24.38
N TRP A 236 11.53 -12.69 -25.25
CA TRP A 236 11.69 -12.53 -26.71
C TRP A 236 12.00 -13.82 -27.49
N THR A 237 11.95 -15.00 -26.86
CA THR A 237 12.15 -16.29 -27.56
C THR A 237 11.09 -16.50 -28.63
N ILE A 238 9.84 -16.17 -28.29
CA ILE A 238 8.72 -16.06 -29.22
C ILE A 238 8.28 -14.60 -29.22
N GLN A 239 7.87 -14.11 -30.37
CA GLN A 239 7.30 -12.78 -30.51
C GLN A 239 6.29 -12.79 -31.63
N GLU A 240 5.27 -11.95 -31.49
CA GLU A 240 4.34 -11.77 -32.59
C GLU A 240 5.02 -11.15 -33.81
N THR A 241 4.38 -11.25 -34.97
CA THR A 241 4.83 -10.62 -36.21
C THR A 241 3.62 -9.93 -36.81
N ASN A 242 3.64 -8.60 -36.82
CA ASN A 242 2.49 -7.80 -37.20
C ASN A 242 2.59 -7.41 -38.68
N ASP A 243 1.48 -7.43 -39.40
CA ASP A 243 1.47 -6.94 -40.78
C ASP A 243 1.72 -5.41 -40.77
N PRO A 244 2.82 -4.89 -41.35
CA PRO A 244 3.12 -3.46 -41.32
C PRO A 244 2.11 -2.61 -42.11
N SER A 245 1.18 -3.22 -42.84
CA SER A 245 0.08 -2.55 -43.52
C SER A 245 -1.24 -2.59 -42.74
N ALA A 246 -1.29 -3.30 -41.62
CA ALA A 246 -2.49 -3.38 -40.79
C ALA A 246 -2.77 -2.06 -40.06
N PRO A 247 -4.05 -1.74 -39.80
CA PRO A 247 -4.40 -0.63 -38.93
C PRO A 247 -3.75 -0.80 -37.55
N CYS A 248 -3.35 0.32 -36.94
CA CYS A 248 -2.68 0.37 -35.64
C CYS A 248 -1.24 -0.15 -35.60
N THR A 249 -0.57 -0.36 -36.75
CA THR A 249 0.87 -0.64 -36.79
C THR A 249 1.70 0.58 -37.23
N ASN A 250 2.97 0.63 -36.84
CA ASN A 250 3.90 1.73 -37.17
C ASN A 250 4.42 1.79 -38.62
N GLY A 251 3.99 0.86 -39.48
CA GLY A 251 4.40 0.84 -40.88
C GLY A 251 5.85 0.41 -41.14
N ASP A 252 6.60 0.01 -40.10
CA ASP A 252 7.98 -0.45 -40.25
C ASP A 252 8.04 -1.98 -40.38
N PRO A 253 8.56 -2.52 -41.50
CA PRO A 253 8.68 -3.97 -41.69
C PRO A 253 9.73 -4.64 -40.79
N LEU A 254 10.63 -3.88 -40.14
CA LEU A 254 11.71 -4.37 -39.28
C LEU A 254 11.37 -4.28 -37.78
N THR A 255 10.59 -3.29 -37.37
CA THR A 255 10.21 -3.02 -35.97
C THR A 255 8.69 -2.95 -35.84
N GLN A 256 8.03 -4.01 -36.27
CA GLN A 256 6.58 -4.15 -36.29
C GLN A 256 6.01 -4.11 -34.88
N ILE A 257 5.25 -3.05 -34.58
CA ILE A 257 4.77 -2.69 -33.25
C ILE A 257 3.37 -2.09 -33.37
N GLU A 258 2.51 -2.34 -32.38
CA GLU A 258 1.15 -1.79 -32.28
C GLU A 258 1.10 -0.46 -31.53
N TYR A 259 0.18 0.44 -31.90
CA TYR A 259 -0.06 1.75 -31.27
C TYR A 259 -1.16 1.74 -30.21
#